data_AF-A0A8T7JEC9-F1
#
_entry.id   AF-A0A8T7JEC9-F1
#
_cell.length_a   1.000
_cell.length_b   1.000
_cell.length_c   1.000
_cell.angle_alpha   90.00
_cell.angle_beta   90.00
_cell.angle_gamma   90.00
#
_symmetry.space_group_name_H-M   'P 1'
#
loop_
_entity.id
_entity.type
_entity.pdbx_description
1 polymer ?
#
loop_
_entity_poly.entity_id
_entity_poly.type
_entity_poly.pdbx_seq_one_letter_code
_entity_poly.pdbx_strand_id
1 'polypeptide(L)' 'MSDYSNITIQGYRRDNGRVGVRNHVLILPLDDISNAACEAVANNIKGTLAIPHAYGRLQFGADLDLHFRTIIGT' A
#
# COMPACT_ATOMS: atom_id res chain seq x y z
N MET A 1 -10.53 -33.72 -9.96
CA MET A 1 -10.01 -32.35 -10.07
C MET A 1 -11.21 -31.42 -9.96
N SER A 2 -11.24 -30.50 -9.00
CA SER A 2 -12.42 -29.67 -8.75
C SER A 2 -12.57 -28.60 -9.84
N ASP A 3 -13.79 -28.45 -10.39
CA ASP A 3 -14.14 -27.40 -11.35
C ASP A 3 -14.50 -26.11 -10.61
N TYR A 4 -13.86 -25.00 -11.00
CA TYR A 4 -14.00 -23.68 -10.38
C TYR A 4 -14.59 -22.64 -11.35
N SER A 5 -15.02 -23.06 -12.54
CA SER A 5 -15.47 -22.19 -13.63
C SER A 5 -16.60 -21.23 -13.28
N ASN A 6 -17.46 -21.57 -12.30
CA ASN A 6 -18.61 -20.77 -11.87
C ASN A 6 -18.50 -20.19 -10.45
N ILE A 7 -17.30 -20.12 -9.87
CA ILE A 7 -17.13 -19.49 -8.55
C ILE A 7 -17.04 -17.98 -8.67
N THR A 8 -17.94 -17.30 -7.98
CA THR A 8 -17.90 -15.84 -7.80
C THR A 8 -17.24 -15.49 -6.47
N ILE A 9 -16.40 -14.45 -6.47
CA ILE A 9 -15.82 -13.86 -5.25
C ILE A 9 -16.29 -12.42 -5.07
N GLN A 10 -16.37 -11.99 -3.81
CA GLN A 10 -16.59 -10.58 -3.49
C GLN A 10 -15.26 -9.82 -3.61
N GLY A 11 -15.29 -8.66 -4.25
CA GLY A 11 -14.09 -7.87 -4.50
C GLY A 11 -14.39 -6.39 -4.72
N TYR A 12 -13.35 -5.57 -4.54
CA TYR A 12 -13.40 -4.12 -4.68
C TYR A 12 -12.84 -3.73 -6.05
N ARG A 13 -13.74 -3.32 -6.95
CA ARG A 13 -13.38 -2.86 -8.30
C ARG A 13 -12.78 -1.45 -8.23
N ARG A 14 -11.70 -1.23 -8.99
CA ARG A 14 -11.05 0.09 -9.15
C ARG A 14 -11.35 0.66 -10.54
N ASP A 15 -11.20 1.97 -10.70
CA ASP A 15 -11.50 2.67 -11.96
C ASP A 15 -10.63 2.19 -13.13
N ASN A 16 -9.43 1.68 -12.83
CA ASN A 16 -8.53 1.08 -13.82
C ASN A 16 -8.85 -0.40 -14.17
N GLY A 17 -10.00 -0.91 -13.75
CA GLY A 17 -10.46 -2.27 -14.05
C GLY A 17 -9.87 -3.39 -13.17
N ARG A 18 -8.84 -3.11 -12.35
CA ARG A 18 -8.30 -4.08 -11.39
C ARG A 18 -9.32 -4.36 -10.27
N VAL A 19 -9.29 -5.56 -9.72
CA VAL A 19 -10.14 -5.99 -8.60
C VAL A 19 -9.25 -6.42 -7.43
N GLY A 20 -9.46 -5.83 -6.26
CA GLY A 20 -8.75 -6.19 -5.03
C GLY A 20 -9.64 -6.98 -4.07
N VAL A 21 -9.06 -7.88 -3.29
CA VAL A 21 -9.76 -8.64 -2.23
C VAL A 21 -9.83 -7.87 -0.89
N ARG A 22 -9.14 -6.73 -0.80
CA ARG A 22 -9.09 -5.83 0.37
C ARG A 22 -9.34 -4.39 -0.05
N ASN A 23 -9.94 -3.61 0.85
CA ASN A 23 -10.19 -2.18 0.66
C ASN A 23 -9.67 -1.39 1.87
N HIS A 24 -8.35 -1.17 1.89
CA HIS A 24 -7.71 -0.37 2.94
C HIS A 24 -7.54 1.07 2.48
N VAL A 25 -7.68 2.00 3.43
CA VAL A 25 -7.19 3.37 3.29
C VAL A 25 -5.75 3.38 3.82
N LEU A 26 -4.78 3.56 2.92
CA LEU A 26 -3.38 3.57 3.28
C LEU A 26 -2.92 5.00 3.59
N ILE A 27 -2.08 5.12 4.61
CA ILE A 27 -1.34 6.34 4.92
C ILE A 27 0.12 6.03 4.62
N LEU A 28 0.64 6.69 3.60
CA LEU A 28 2.00 6.48 3.12
C LEU A 28 2.86 7.69 3.54
N PRO A 29 3.85 7.50 4.43
CA PRO A 29 4.80 8.55 4.78
C PRO A 29 5.65 8.93 3.57
N LEU A 30 6.11 10.19 3.54
CA LEU A 30 7.09 10.65 2.56
C LEU A 30 8.48 10.10 2.86
N ASP A 31 8.84 10.06 4.15
CA ASP A 31 10.15 9.68 4.65
C ASP A 31 10.08 9.05 6.05
N ASP A 32 11.24 8.63 6.55
CA ASP A 32 11.40 8.02 7.87
C ASP A 32 10.96 8.92 9.04
N ILE A 33 11.11 10.23 8.91
CA ILE A 33 10.67 11.21 9.93
C ILE A 33 9.14 11.23 10.01
N SER A 34 8.47 11.16 8.86
CA SER A 34 7.02 11.23 8.74
C SER A 34 6.31 9.97 9.24
N ASN A 35 7.04 8.87 9.51
CA ASN A 35 6.48 7.61 10.02
C ASN A 35 5.66 7.83 11.30
N ALA A 36 6.22 8.54 12.29
CA ALA A 36 5.54 8.74 13.58
C ALA A 36 4.21 9.51 13.41
N ALA A 37 4.17 10.49 12.50
CA ALA A 37 2.95 11.20 12.19
C ALA A 37 1.90 10.29 11.53
N CYS A 38 2.32 9.46 10.57
CA CYS A 38 1.42 8.52 9.89
C CYS A 38 0.87 7.46 10.86
N GLU A 39 1.70 6.91 11.74
CA GLU A 39 1.31 5.96 12.78
C GLU A 39 0.33 6.59 13.78
N ALA A 40 0.59 7.83 14.21
CA ALA A 40 -0.32 8.56 15.09
C ALA A 40 -1.70 8.80 14.43
N VAL A 41 -1.74 9.14 13.14
CA VAL A 41 -2.99 9.24 12.39
C VAL A 41 -3.69 7.88 12.31
N ALA A 42 -2.97 6.81 11.96
CA ALA A 42 -3.55 5.46 11.88
C ALA A 42 -4.11 4.96 13.21
N ASN A 43 -3.44 5.28 14.32
CA ASN A 43 -3.93 4.95 15.66
C ASN A 43 -5.25 5.64 15.99
N ASN A 44 -5.42 6.90 15.56
CA ASN A 44 -6.61 7.70 15.85
C ASN A 44 -7.76 7.48 14.85
N ILE A 45 -7.46 7.22 13.57
CA ILE A 45 -8.45 7.08 12.50
C ILE A 45 -8.63 5.61 12.13
N LYS A 46 -9.71 5.00 12.66
CA LYS A 46 -10.00 3.58 12.46
C LYS A 46 -10.30 3.27 10.99
N GLY A 47 -9.83 2.11 10.53
CA GLY A 47 -9.96 1.68 9.13
C GLY A 47 -8.83 2.17 8.20
N THR A 48 -7.90 2.98 8.72
CA THR A 48 -6.67 3.34 8.01
C THR A 48 -5.50 2.44 8.43
N LEU A 49 -4.48 2.34 7.57
CA LEU A 49 -3.27 1.57 7.81
C LEU A 49 -2.05 2.40 7.39
N ALA A 50 -1.16 2.70 8.34
CA ALA A 50 0.14 3.29 8.04
C ALA A 50 1.12 2.22 7.56
N ILE A 51 1.92 2.54 6.54
CA ILE A 51 3.00 1.68 6.04
C ILE A 51 4.32 2.44 6.19
N PRO A 52 4.99 2.35 7.35
CA PRO A 52 6.24 3.05 7.60
C PRO A 52 7.39 2.44 6.80
N HIS A 53 8.37 3.27 6.44
CA HIS A 53 9.60 2.83 5.79
C HIS A 53 10.82 3.64 6.27
N ALA A 54 12.00 3.04 6.15
CA ALA A 54 13.25 3.64 6.65
C ALA A 54 13.87 4.69 5.71
N TYR A 55 13.32 4.84 4.50
CA TYR A 55 13.94 5.61 3.42
C TYR A 55 13.07 6.79 2.96
N GLY A 56 13.34 7.40 1.79
CA GLY A 56 12.59 8.56 1.27
C GLY A 56 13.42 9.84 1.16
N ARG A 57 14.69 9.83 1.62
CA ARG A 57 15.63 10.95 1.52
C ARG A 57 17.04 10.46 1.19
N LEU A 58 17.81 11.27 0.47
CA LEU A 58 19.23 11.04 0.17
C LEU A 58 19.54 9.67 -0.47
N GLN A 59 18.58 9.08 -1.18
CA GLN A 59 18.76 7.85 -1.93
C GLN A 59 19.19 8.14 -3.36
N PHE A 60 20.02 7.25 -3.93
CA PHE A 60 20.53 7.38 -5.28
C PHE A 60 20.70 6.02 -5.95
N GLY A 61 20.68 6.03 -7.28
CA GLY A 61 20.91 4.84 -8.10
C GLY A 61 19.94 3.70 -7.80
N ALA A 62 20.45 2.47 -7.84
CA ALA A 62 19.63 1.27 -7.77
C ALA A 62 18.77 1.16 -6.48
N ASP A 63 19.21 1.74 -5.37
CA ASP A 63 18.44 1.74 -4.12
C ASP A 63 17.20 2.66 -4.22
N LEU A 64 17.36 3.84 -4.82
CA LEU A 64 16.25 4.75 -5.11
C LEU A 64 15.25 4.10 -6.08
N ASP A 65 15.73 3.43 -7.12
CA ASP A 65 14.88 2.75 -8.10
C ASP A 65 14.11 1.58 -7.47
N LEU A 66 14.74 0.82 -6.57
CA LEU A 66 14.07 -0.22 -5.81
C LEU A 66 13.02 0.35 -4.86
N HIS A 67 13.34 1.45 -4.17
CA HIS A 67 12.42 2.14 -3.27
C HIS A 67 11.15 2.57 -4.00
N PHE A 68 11.26 3.27 -5.14
CA PHE A 68 10.10 3.68 -5.91
C PHE A 68 9.28 2.51 -6.43
N ARG A 69 9.92 1.47 -7.01
CA ARG A 69 9.19 0.27 -7.47
C ARG A 69 8.38 -0.37 -6.34
N THR A 70 8.98 -0.48 -5.16
CA THR A 70 8.33 -1.09 -4.00
C THR A 70 7.16 -0.25 -3.49
N ILE A 71 7.37 1.06 -3.32
CA ILE A 71 6.37 1.96 -2.74
C ILE A 71 5.21 2.26 -3.70
N ILE A 72 5.49 2.40 -5.00
CA ILE A 72 4.45 2.62 -6.03
C ILE A 72 3.62 1.35 -6.26
N GLY A 73 4.21 0.16 -6.11
CA GLY A 73 3.51 -1.11 -6.25
C GLY A 73 3.10 -1.45 -7.69
N THR A 74 3.89 -1.02 -8.67
CA THR A 74 3.82 -1.38 -10.10
C THR A 74 4.83 -2.44 -10.46
#